data_AF-A0A7W5YNZ6-F1
#
_entry.id   AF-A0A7W5YNZ6-F1
#
_cell.length_a   1.000
_cell.length_b   1.000
_cell.length_c   1.000
_cell.angle_alpha   90.00
_cell.angle_beta   90.00
_cell.angle_gamma   90.00
#
_symmetry.space_group_name_H-M   'P 1'
#
loop_
_entity.id
_entity.type
_entity.pdbx_description
1 polymer ?
#
loop_
_entity_poly.entity_id
_entity_poly.type
_entity_poly.pdbx_seq_one_letter_code
_entity_poly.pdbx_strand_id
1 'polypeptide(L)'
;MSRRRGAELEDAILDAAREELAERGYAKSTMSGIANRAGTNKAVLYRRWSSLPELLLDTLRSRFANVPVPDTGDLRDDVLDLLRQAQTNLGDTRRDTVSGLIADTVHDPRLAQRLRDLIADSTLSDAMSTVLERAAERGQIPPGPWPRRVITLPISLLRDDFVVFGIWPSDADLAAVTDEVFLPLLGYASPSSAVRNSDRPSSEHRG
;
A
#
# COMPACT_ATOMS: atom_id res chain seq x y z
N MET A 1 -19.35 -30.79 13.19
CA MET A 1 -18.52 -29.75 12.54
C MET A 1 -18.86 -29.73 11.05
N SER A 2 -19.49 -28.65 10.56
CA SER A 2 -19.75 -28.50 9.13
C SER A 2 -18.41 -28.29 8.39
N ARG A 3 -18.19 -29.04 7.31
CA ARG A 3 -16.99 -28.90 6.48
C ARG A 3 -17.08 -27.57 5.73
N ARG A 4 -16.25 -26.59 6.09
CA ARG A 4 -16.12 -25.30 5.38
C ARG A 4 -15.90 -25.55 3.87
N ARG A 5 -16.55 -24.78 3.00
CA ARG A 5 -16.43 -24.92 1.52
C ARG A 5 -16.30 -23.54 0.87
N GLY A 6 -15.70 -23.51 -0.31
CA GLY A 6 -15.60 -22.28 -1.10
C GLY A 6 -14.86 -21.17 -0.36
N ALA A 7 -15.45 -19.97 -0.32
CA ALA A 7 -14.87 -18.77 0.29
C ALA A 7 -14.55 -18.96 1.79
N GLU A 8 -15.43 -19.60 2.58
CA GLU A 8 -15.19 -19.81 4.01
C GLU A 8 -13.94 -20.67 4.30
N LEU A 9 -13.62 -21.59 3.39
CA LEU A 9 -12.41 -22.41 3.53
C LEU A 9 -11.17 -21.63 3.08
N GLU A 10 -11.31 -20.80 2.06
CA GLU A 10 -10.24 -19.90 1.64
C GLU A 10 -9.87 -18.93 2.76
N ASP A 11 -10.84 -18.22 3.32
CA ASP A 11 -10.60 -17.25 4.39
C ASP A 11 -9.91 -17.91 5.57
N ALA A 12 -10.36 -19.10 5.97
CA ALA A 12 -9.70 -19.89 7.02
C ALA A 12 -8.25 -20.28 6.69
N ILE A 13 -7.91 -20.49 5.41
CA ILE A 13 -6.55 -20.77 4.98
C ILE A 13 -5.70 -19.50 5.01
N LEU A 14 -6.23 -18.36 4.56
CA LEU A 14 -5.53 -17.08 4.60
C LEU A 14 -5.29 -16.64 6.05
N ASP A 15 -6.27 -16.81 6.94
CA ASP A 15 -6.12 -16.57 8.39
C ASP A 15 -5.00 -17.44 8.99
N ALA A 16 -5.04 -18.75 8.72
CA ALA A 16 -4.00 -19.68 9.17
C ALA A 16 -2.60 -19.35 8.63
N ALA A 17 -2.52 -18.76 7.43
CA ALA A 17 -1.27 -18.30 6.85
C ALA A 17 -0.73 -17.05 7.56
N ARG A 18 -1.60 -16.11 7.94
CA ARG A 18 -1.21 -14.95 8.76
C ARG A 18 -0.68 -15.39 10.12
N GLU A 19 -1.34 -16.35 10.77
CA GLU A 19 -0.88 -16.92 12.04
C GLU A 19 0.46 -17.64 11.91
N GLU A 20 0.63 -18.48 10.88
CA GLU A 20 1.89 -19.16 10.61
C GLU A 20 3.04 -18.15 10.40
N LEU A 21 2.81 -17.09 9.61
CA LEU A 21 3.79 -16.02 9.40
C LEU A 21 4.13 -15.29 10.70
N ALA A 22 3.13 -14.95 11.51
CA ALA A 22 3.33 -14.24 12.77
C ALA A 22 4.16 -15.08 13.75
N GLU A 23 3.88 -16.38 13.85
CA GLU A 23 4.57 -17.28 14.78
C GLU A 23 5.96 -17.73 14.31
N ARG A 24 6.11 -18.07 13.03
CA ARG A 24 7.32 -18.73 12.50
C ARG A 24 8.21 -17.82 11.68
N GLY A 25 7.66 -16.73 11.14
CA GLY A 25 8.30 -15.94 10.11
C GLY A 25 8.34 -16.64 8.75
N TYR A 26 8.78 -15.90 7.73
CA TYR A 26 8.74 -16.36 6.33
C TYR A 26 9.49 -17.67 6.11
N ALA A 27 10.78 -17.71 6.50
CA ALA A 27 11.69 -18.80 6.18
C ALA A 27 11.29 -20.16 6.80
N LYS A 28 10.50 -20.14 7.90
CA LYS A 28 10.08 -21.35 8.61
C LYS A 28 8.61 -21.71 8.37
N SER A 29 7.88 -20.88 7.62
CA SER A 29 6.48 -21.14 7.27
C SER A 29 6.39 -22.29 6.26
N THR A 30 5.35 -23.11 6.36
CA THR A 30 5.17 -24.24 5.43
C THR A 30 3.71 -24.45 5.04
N MET A 31 3.50 -24.97 3.82
CA MET A 31 2.17 -25.43 3.37
C MET A 31 1.56 -26.48 4.31
N SER A 32 2.40 -27.31 4.97
CA SER A 32 1.93 -28.28 5.97
C SER A 32 1.37 -27.57 7.21
N GLY A 33 2.13 -26.61 7.75
CA GLY A 33 1.76 -25.88 8.96
C GLY A 33 0.45 -25.12 8.76
N ILE A 34 0.32 -24.43 7.62
CA ILE A 34 -0.89 -23.70 7.24
C ILE A 34 -2.09 -24.65 7.09
N ALA A 35 -1.92 -25.76 6.37
CA ALA A 35 -3.00 -26.74 6.20
C ALA A 35 -3.49 -27.28 7.55
N ASN A 36 -2.56 -27.60 8.47
CA ASN A 36 -2.88 -28.08 9.80
C ASN A 36 -3.68 -27.04 10.61
N ARG A 37 -3.22 -25.78 10.64
CA ARG A 37 -3.92 -24.67 11.33
C ARG A 37 -5.31 -24.41 10.76
N ALA A 38 -5.44 -24.43 9.44
CA ALA A 38 -6.71 -24.24 8.75
C ALA A 38 -7.68 -25.43 8.91
N GLY A 39 -7.25 -26.54 9.53
CA GLY A 39 -8.08 -27.74 9.69
C GLY A 39 -8.36 -28.45 8.35
N THR A 40 -7.41 -28.40 7.42
CA THR A 40 -7.53 -28.98 6.07
C THR A 40 -6.28 -29.80 5.70
N ASN A 41 -6.18 -30.25 4.44
CA ASN A 41 -5.02 -31.00 3.95
C ASN A 41 -4.25 -30.23 2.88
N LYS A 42 -2.98 -30.60 2.67
CA LYS A 42 -2.10 -29.92 1.70
C LYS A 42 -2.62 -29.97 0.27
N ALA A 43 -3.29 -31.06 -0.13
CA ALA A 43 -3.85 -31.21 -1.47
C ALA A 43 -4.94 -30.17 -1.75
N VAL A 44 -5.71 -29.77 -0.74
CA VAL A 44 -6.69 -28.68 -0.85
C VAL A 44 -6.01 -27.34 -1.15
N LEU A 45 -4.90 -27.03 -0.48
CA LEU A 45 -4.15 -25.81 -0.75
C LEU A 45 -3.50 -25.85 -2.15
N TYR A 46 -2.83 -26.95 -2.50
CA TYR A 46 -2.14 -27.08 -3.80
C TYR A 46 -3.06 -27.02 -5.02
N ARG A 47 -4.35 -27.30 -4.86
CA ARG A 47 -5.34 -27.09 -5.92
C ARG A 47 -5.50 -25.63 -6.33
N ARG A 48 -5.13 -24.70 -5.46
CA ARG A 48 -5.35 -23.26 -5.64
C ARG A 48 -4.05 -22.46 -5.68
N TRP A 49 -3.09 -22.81 -4.82
CA TRP A 49 -1.79 -22.17 -4.75
C TRP A 49 -0.72 -23.17 -5.14
N SER A 50 0.01 -22.90 -6.21
CA SER A 50 1.03 -23.81 -6.70
C SER A 50 2.26 -23.84 -5.78
N SER A 51 2.45 -22.79 -4.98
CA SER A 51 3.58 -22.65 -4.05
C SER A 51 3.18 -21.90 -2.77
N LEU A 52 4.04 -21.97 -1.75
CA LEU A 52 3.88 -21.18 -0.53
C LEU A 52 3.92 -19.67 -0.82
N PRO A 53 4.87 -19.13 -1.62
CA PRO A 53 4.88 -17.71 -1.97
C PRO A 53 3.58 -17.22 -2.62
N GLU A 54 2.96 -18.03 -3.48
CA GLU A 54 1.67 -17.67 -4.09
C GLU A 54 0.54 -17.56 -3.06
N LEU A 55 0.50 -18.46 -2.07
CA LEU A 55 -0.47 -18.42 -0.98
C LEU A 55 -0.24 -17.21 -0.08
N LEU A 56 1.03 -16.93 0.25
CA LEU A 56 1.38 -15.79 1.10
C LEU A 56 1.10 -14.46 0.40
N LEU A 57 1.25 -14.39 -0.92
CA LEU A 57 0.87 -13.21 -1.69
C LEU A 57 -0.64 -12.92 -1.61
N ASP A 58 -1.49 -13.94 -1.75
CA ASP A 58 -2.95 -13.76 -1.60
C ASP A 58 -3.33 -13.45 -0.15
N THR A 59 -2.58 -13.98 0.80
CA THR A 59 -2.72 -13.64 2.22
C THR A 59 -2.48 -12.16 2.46
N LEU A 60 -1.44 -11.57 1.85
CA LEU A 60 -1.18 -10.13 1.89
C LEU A 60 -2.26 -9.34 1.14
N ARG A 61 -2.70 -9.81 -0.04
CA ARG A 61 -3.78 -9.16 -0.81
C ARG A 61 -5.06 -9.01 0.00
N SER A 62 -5.51 -10.07 0.65
CA SER A 62 -6.72 -10.04 1.48
C SER A 62 -6.63 -9.04 2.63
N ARG A 63 -5.43 -8.79 3.16
CA ARG A 63 -5.20 -7.79 4.22
C ARG A 63 -5.42 -6.36 3.73
N PHE A 64 -4.99 -6.07 2.51
CA PHE A 64 -5.00 -4.71 1.96
C PHE A 64 -6.26 -4.38 1.15
N ALA A 65 -7.29 -5.23 1.21
CA ALA A 65 -8.50 -5.07 0.40
C ALA A 65 -9.37 -3.87 0.80
N ASN A 66 -9.32 -3.44 2.08
CA ASN A 66 -10.15 -2.36 2.61
C ASN A 66 -9.29 -1.17 3.03
N VAL A 67 -9.26 -0.13 2.21
CA VAL A 67 -8.59 1.14 2.50
C VAL A 67 -9.65 2.26 2.47
N PRO A 68 -10.04 2.81 3.62
CA PRO A 68 -10.88 4.00 3.67
C PRO A 68 -10.23 5.17 2.92
N VAL A 69 -10.99 5.81 2.03
CA VAL A 69 -10.55 7.00 1.29
C VAL A 69 -10.81 8.25 2.15
N PRO A 70 -9.76 8.98 2.59
CA PRO A 70 -9.93 10.23 3.32
C PRO A 70 -10.63 11.31 2.47
N ASP A 71 -11.31 12.21 3.16
CA ASP A 71 -11.97 13.39 2.54
C ASP A 71 -12.04 14.54 3.56
N THR A 72 -10.87 14.96 4.02
CA THR A 72 -10.70 16.08 4.97
C THR A 72 -10.95 17.45 4.32
N GLY A 73 -10.89 17.49 2.99
CA GLY A 73 -10.98 18.73 2.20
C GLY A 73 -9.62 19.37 1.89
N ASP A 74 -8.52 18.84 2.44
CA ASP A 74 -7.15 19.29 2.14
C ASP A 74 -6.31 18.10 1.61
N LEU A 75 -5.69 18.28 0.44
CA LEU A 75 -4.90 17.21 -0.20
C LEU A 75 -3.77 16.72 0.70
N ARG A 76 -3.10 17.61 1.44
CA ARG A 76 -1.97 17.24 2.29
C ARG A 76 -2.42 16.27 3.38
N ASP A 77 -3.51 16.61 4.06
CA ASP A 77 -4.02 15.82 5.17
C ASP A 77 -4.59 14.49 4.67
N ASP A 78 -5.28 14.49 3.52
CA ASP A 78 -5.75 13.26 2.87
C ASP A 78 -4.60 12.31 2.50
N VAL A 79 -3.49 12.84 1.95
CA VAL A 79 -2.29 12.05 1.64
C VAL A 79 -1.65 11.49 2.91
N LEU A 80 -1.49 12.30 3.95
CA LEU A 80 -0.91 11.85 5.22
C LEU A 80 -1.74 10.73 5.85
N ASP A 81 -3.06 10.83 5.82
CA ASP A 81 -3.93 9.79 6.35
C ASP A 81 -3.81 8.49 5.56
N LEU A 82 -3.69 8.56 4.24
CA LEU A 82 -3.39 7.38 3.43
C LEU A 82 -2.01 6.78 3.76
N LEU A 83 -0.99 7.61 3.99
CA LEU A 83 0.34 7.14 4.36
C LEU A 83 0.37 6.50 5.76
N ARG A 84 -0.37 7.02 6.73
CA ARG A 84 -0.53 6.41 8.06
C ARG A 84 -1.25 5.08 8.00
N GLN A 85 -2.28 4.97 7.15
CA GLN A 85 -2.94 3.68 6.88
C GLN A 85 -1.96 2.69 6.25
N ALA A 86 -1.16 3.12 5.28
CA ALA A 86 -0.12 2.30 4.65
C ALA A 86 0.95 1.84 5.66
N GLN A 87 1.41 2.76 6.51
CA GLN A 87 2.35 2.49 7.60
C GLN A 87 1.77 1.44 8.56
N THR A 88 0.54 1.62 9.06
CA THR A 88 -0.11 0.63 9.94
C THR A 88 -0.17 -0.76 9.27
N ASN A 89 -0.60 -0.79 8.01
CA ASN A 89 -0.69 -2.00 7.21
C ASN A 89 0.66 -2.72 7.01
N LEU A 90 1.74 -1.96 6.82
CA LEU A 90 3.10 -2.51 6.74
C LEU A 90 3.58 -3.06 8.09
N GLY A 91 3.17 -2.46 9.20
CA GLY A 91 3.74 -2.75 10.54
C GLY A 91 3.25 -4.05 11.11
N ASP A 92 2.02 -4.41 10.74
CA ASP A 92 1.47 -5.70 11.05
C ASP A 92 2.05 -6.83 10.17
N THR A 93 2.85 -6.48 9.15
CA THR A 93 3.56 -7.44 8.30
C THR A 93 5.02 -7.50 8.68
N ARG A 94 5.53 -8.68 8.98
CA ARG A 94 6.95 -8.84 9.30
C ARG A 94 7.82 -8.48 8.07
N ARG A 95 8.88 -7.71 8.27
CA ARG A 95 9.83 -7.34 7.20
C ARG A 95 10.37 -8.55 6.44
N ASP A 96 10.69 -9.63 7.17
CA ASP A 96 11.19 -10.88 6.58
C ASP A 96 10.21 -11.53 5.58
N THR A 97 8.92 -11.30 5.74
CA THR A 97 7.87 -11.78 4.83
C THR A 97 7.90 -11.01 3.52
N VAL A 98 7.96 -9.68 3.59
CA VAL A 98 8.03 -8.85 2.39
C VAL A 98 9.34 -9.06 1.64
N SER A 99 10.47 -9.06 2.36
CA SER A 99 11.79 -9.31 1.76
C SER A 99 11.91 -10.71 1.17
N GLY A 100 11.37 -11.74 1.84
CA GLY A 100 11.36 -13.12 1.35
C GLY A 100 10.55 -13.29 0.07
N LEU A 101 9.35 -12.70 0.01
CA LEU A 101 8.53 -12.72 -1.22
C LEU A 101 9.24 -12.01 -2.37
N ILE A 102 9.86 -10.85 -2.13
CA ILE A 102 10.64 -10.14 -3.15
C ILE A 102 11.80 -11.02 -3.66
N ALA A 103 12.52 -11.67 -2.75
CA ALA A 103 13.61 -12.57 -3.13
C ALA A 103 13.12 -13.74 -4.01
N ASP A 104 11.97 -14.34 -3.68
CA ASP A 104 11.41 -15.43 -4.48
C ASP A 104 11.00 -14.97 -5.90
N THR A 105 10.64 -13.70 -6.08
CA THR A 105 10.31 -13.16 -7.41
C THR A 105 11.50 -13.15 -8.38
N VAL A 106 12.74 -13.16 -7.87
CA VAL A 106 13.95 -13.20 -8.70
C VAL A 106 14.01 -14.49 -9.53
N HIS A 107 13.45 -15.58 -9.01
CA HIS A 107 13.48 -16.90 -9.64
C HIS A 107 12.13 -17.32 -10.23
N ASP A 108 11.06 -16.55 -9.98
CA ASP A 108 9.71 -16.82 -10.49
C ASP A 108 9.09 -15.56 -11.14
N PRO A 109 9.15 -15.43 -12.48
CA PRO A 109 8.54 -14.32 -13.21
C PRO A 109 7.02 -14.22 -13.05
N ARG A 110 6.32 -15.33 -12.77
CA ARG A 110 4.86 -15.30 -12.54
C ARG A 110 4.57 -14.70 -11.18
N LEU A 111 5.32 -15.08 -10.16
CA LEU A 111 5.24 -14.44 -8.85
C LEU A 111 5.62 -12.95 -8.93
N ALA A 112 6.65 -12.60 -9.69
CA ALA A 112 7.02 -11.20 -9.96
C ALA A 112 5.87 -10.41 -10.59
N GLN A 113 5.14 -10.99 -11.54
CA GLN A 113 3.96 -10.37 -12.13
C GLN A 113 2.85 -10.19 -11.09
N ARG A 114 2.51 -11.23 -10.34
CA ARG A 114 1.45 -11.15 -9.32
C ARG A 114 1.76 -10.13 -8.22
N LEU A 115 3.02 -10.01 -7.82
CA LEU A 115 3.46 -8.98 -6.87
C LEU A 115 3.32 -7.59 -7.46
N ARG A 116 3.70 -7.40 -8.74
CA ARG A 116 3.49 -6.13 -9.45
C ARG A 116 2.01 -5.76 -9.51
N ASP A 117 1.13 -6.71 -9.82
CA ASP A 117 -0.32 -6.50 -9.89
C ASP A 117 -0.89 -6.17 -8.51
N LEU A 118 -0.45 -6.87 -7.46
CA LEU A 118 -0.84 -6.59 -6.07
C LEU A 118 -0.51 -5.15 -5.65
N ILE A 119 0.67 -4.66 -6.03
CA ILE A 119 1.11 -3.29 -5.74
C ILE A 119 0.40 -2.28 -6.65
N ALA A 120 0.11 -2.69 -7.88
CA ALA A 120 -0.47 -1.83 -8.90
C ALA A 120 -1.93 -1.53 -8.68
N ASP A 121 -2.69 -2.59 -8.58
CA ASP A 121 -4.15 -2.59 -8.53
C ASP A 121 -4.57 -2.70 -7.06
N SER A 122 -3.82 -2.02 -6.19
CA SER A 122 -4.07 -2.00 -4.77
C SER A 122 -5.18 -1.00 -4.46
N THR A 123 -6.07 -1.33 -3.52
CA THR A 123 -7.11 -0.41 -3.03
C THR A 123 -6.50 0.92 -2.55
N LEU A 124 -5.25 0.90 -2.09
CA LEU A 124 -4.51 2.10 -1.68
C LEU A 124 -4.13 3.01 -2.87
N SER A 125 -3.78 2.43 -4.02
CA SER A 125 -3.56 3.17 -5.26
C SER A 125 -4.86 3.83 -5.73
N ASP A 126 -5.97 3.10 -5.66
CA ASP A 126 -7.30 3.61 -6.05
C ASP A 126 -7.77 4.73 -5.11
N ALA A 127 -7.53 4.57 -3.80
CA ALA A 127 -7.80 5.60 -2.80
C ALA A 127 -6.98 6.87 -3.07
N MET A 128 -5.69 6.72 -3.41
CA MET A 128 -4.83 7.86 -3.76
C MET A 128 -5.32 8.56 -5.04
N SER A 129 -5.68 7.81 -6.09
CA SER A 129 -6.30 8.38 -7.30
C SER A 129 -7.53 9.22 -6.95
N THR A 130 -8.43 8.68 -6.11
CA THR A 130 -9.64 9.37 -5.68
C THR A 130 -9.33 10.68 -4.92
N VAL A 131 -8.32 10.64 -4.03
CA VAL A 131 -7.86 11.84 -3.29
C VAL A 131 -7.33 12.91 -4.25
N LEU A 132 -6.53 12.52 -5.26
CA LEU A 132 -6.01 13.45 -6.27
C LEU A 132 -7.13 14.05 -7.13
N GLU A 133 -8.09 13.25 -7.56
CA GLU A 133 -9.25 13.70 -8.33
C GLU A 133 -10.04 14.77 -7.56
N ARG A 134 -10.37 14.51 -6.29
CA ARG A 134 -11.06 15.47 -5.42
C ARG A 134 -10.26 16.74 -5.21
N ALA A 135 -8.94 16.64 -5.02
CA ALA A 135 -8.08 17.81 -4.87
C ALA A 135 -8.04 18.67 -6.15
N ALA A 136 -8.02 18.04 -7.33
CA ALA A 136 -8.10 18.76 -8.60
C ALA A 136 -9.46 19.45 -8.78
N GLU A 137 -10.56 18.81 -8.41
CA GLU A 137 -11.90 19.43 -8.40
C GLU A 137 -11.98 20.66 -7.49
N ARG A 138 -11.25 20.63 -6.37
CA ARG A 138 -11.10 21.78 -5.45
C ARG A 138 -10.11 22.85 -5.93
N GLY A 139 -9.40 22.61 -7.04
CA GLY A 139 -8.36 23.51 -7.57
C GLY A 139 -7.06 23.55 -6.74
N GLN A 140 -6.82 22.56 -5.89
CA GLN A 140 -5.61 22.44 -5.07
C GLN A 140 -4.39 22.02 -5.89
N ILE A 141 -4.60 21.26 -6.97
CA ILE A 141 -3.60 20.81 -7.94
C ILE A 141 -4.16 20.94 -9.36
N PRO A 142 -3.30 21.01 -10.40
CA PRO A 142 -3.75 20.89 -11.78
C PRO A 142 -4.46 19.56 -12.04
N PRO A 143 -5.48 19.53 -12.90
CA PRO A 143 -6.19 18.29 -13.24
C PRO A 143 -5.28 17.29 -13.96
N GLY A 144 -5.56 16.00 -13.74
CA GLY A 144 -4.84 14.88 -14.33
C GLY A 144 -5.04 14.69 -15.86
N PRO A 145 -4.55 13.58 -16.44
CA PRO A 145 -4.22 12.32 -15.75
C PRO A 145 -2.84 12.29 -15.10
N TRP A 146 -2.74 11.76 -13.89
CA TRP A 146 -1.45 11.49 -13.25
C TRP A 146 -0.91 10.12 -13.68
N PRO A 147 0.38 10.02 -14.08
CA PRO A 147 0.99 8.73 -14.34
C PRO A 147 0.91 7.85 -13.10
N ARG A 148 0.68 6.55 -13.28
CA ARG A 148 0.61 5.57 -12.17
C ARG A 148 1.81 5.65 -11.22
N ARG A 149 3.00 5.93 -11.75
CA ARG A 149 4.23 6.09 -10.95
C ARG A 149 4.14 7.25 -9.96
N VAL A 150 3.43 8.34 -10.31
CA VAL A 150 3.15 9.47 -9.42
C VAL A 150 2.21 9.01 -8.32
N ILE A 151 1.06 8.40 -8.68
CA ILE A 151 0.06 7.90 -7.72
C ILE A 151 0.69 6.97 -6.67
N THR A 152 1.55 6.05 -7.08
CA THR A 152 2.17 5.07 -6.17
C THR A 152 3.42 5.59 -5.46
N LEU A 153 3.94 6.78 -5.81
CA LEU A 153 5.26 7.25 -5.36
C LEU A 153 5.37 7.33 -3.83
N PRO A 154 4.44 7.97 -3.10
CA PRO A 154 4.59 8.15 -1.65
C PRO A 154 4.73 6.81 -0.92
N ILE A 155 3.86 5.87 -1.26
CA ILE A 155 3.84 4.52 -0.66
C ILE A 155 5.07 3.71 -1.06
N SER A 156 5.59 3.92 -2.28
CA SER A 156 6.81 3.27 -2.74
C SER A 156 8.03 3.71 -1.92
N LEU A 157 8.13 5.00 -1.56
CA LEU A 157 9.21 5.51 -0.70
C LEU A 157 9.14 4.90 0.70
N LEU A 158 7.95 4.86 1.32
CA LEU A 158 7.77 4.20 2.62
C LEU A 158 8.14 2.70 2.58
N ARG A 159 7.77 2.02 1.49
CA ARG A 159 8.14 0.61 1.31
C ARG A 159 9.64 0.44 1.14
N ASP A 160 10.31 1.36 0.45
CA ASP A 160 11.76 1.33 0.27
C ASP A 160 12.47 1.43 1.62
N ASP A 161 12.10 2.42 2.45
CA ASP A 161 12.61 2.59 3.81
C ASP A 161 12.46 1.30 4.64
N PHE A 162 11.25 0.73 4.63
CA PHE A 162 10.94 -0.47 5.39
C PHE A 162 11.66 -1.72 4.88
N VAL A 163 11.65 -1.96 3.57
CA VAL A 163 12.17 -3.21 2.98
C VAL A 163 13.68 -3.16 2.85
N VAL A 164 14.22 -2.09 2.26
CA VAL A 164 15.65 -1.97 1.93
C VAL A 164 16.45 -1.63 3.18
N PHE A 165 16.06 -0.57 3.89
CA PHE A 165 16.83 -0.06 5.01
C PHE A 165 16.39 -0.63 6.36
N GLY A 166 15.19 -1.21 6.45
CA GLY A 166 14.64 -1.68 7.73
C GLY A 166 14.25 -0.54 8.65
N ILE A 167 14.06 0.64 8.10
CA ILE A 167 13.67 1.84 8.82
C ILE A 167 12.15 1.83 8.90
N TRP A 168 11.64 1.92 10.13
CA TRP A 168 10.24 2.17 10.36
C TRP A 168 9.98 3.67 10.17
N PRO A 169 9.23 4.11 9.15
CA PRO A 169 9.04 5.54 8.92
C PRO A 169 8.27 6.14 10.09
N SER A 170 8.75 7.25 10.62
CA SER A 170 8.07 8.06 11.63
C SER A 170 7.03 8.98 10.98
N ASP A 171 6.15 9.60 11.78
CA ASP A 171 5.24 10.63 11.28
C ASP A 171 5.96 11.81 10.62
N ALA A 172 7.19 12.12 11.06
CA ALA A 172 8.01 13.14 10.43
C ALA A 172 8.48 12.71 9.04
N ASP A 173 8.79 11.43 8.84
CA ASP A 173 9.15 10.88 7.53
C ASP A 173 7.94 10.88 6.58
N LEU A 174 6.74 10.56 7.08
CA LEU A 174 5.50 10.67 6.31
C LEU A 174 5.26 12.12 5.85
N ALA A 175 5.47 13.08 6.76
CA ALA A 175 5.37 14.51 6.47
C ALA A 175 6.40 14.95 5.44
N ALA A 176 7.66 14.54 5.56
CA ALA A 176 8.72 14.87 4.60
C ALA A 176 8.40 14.31 3.20
N VAL A 177 7.99 13.04 3.09
CA VAL A 177 7.56 12.44 1.82
C VAL A 177 6.39 13.22 1.20
N THR A 178 5.45 13.68 2.02
CA THR A 178 4.28 14.45 1.55
C THR A 178 4.68 15.85 1.11
N ASP A 179 5.31 16.61 1.99
CA ASP A 179 5.53 18.05 1.86
C ASP A 179 6.71 18.39 0.96
N GLU A 180 7.77 17.59 0.98
CA GLU A 180 9.02 17.89 0.26
C GLU A 180 9.09 17.19 -1.10
N VAL A 181 8.34 16.10 -1.30
CA VAL A 181 8.38 15.30 -2.52
C VAL A 181 7.05 15.32 -3.26
N PHE A 182 5.98 14.81 -2.64
CA PHE A 182 4.77 14.49 -3.37
C PHE A 182 3.94 15.72 -3.75
N LEU A 183 3.65 16.61 -2.79
CA LEU A 183 2.87 17.81 -3.05
C LEU A 183 3.56 18.79 -4.03
N PRO A 184 4.89 19.05 -3.92
CA PRO A 184 5.60 19.85 -4.92
C PRO A 184 5.56 19.21 -6.32
N LEU A 185 5.71 17.89 -6.42
CA LEU A 185 5.62 17.17 -7.70
C LEU A 185 4.25 17.34 -8.36
N LEU A 186 3.18 17.45 -7.57
CA LEU A 186 1.81 17.68 -8.04
C LEU A 186 1.51 19.16 -8.35
N GLY A 187 2.42 20.09 -8.04
CA GLY A 187 2.15 21.53 -8.17
C GLY A 187 1.11 22.04 -7.17
N TYR A 188 1.06 21.45 -5.97
CA TYR A 188 0.10 21.81 -4.93
C TYR A 188 0.19 23.29 -4.53
N ALA A 189 -0.92 24.00 -4.67
CA ALA A 189 -1.10 25.33 -4.13
C ALA A 189 -1.90 25.20 -2.82
N SER A 190 -1.22 25.22 -1.68
CA SER A 190 -1.91 25.20 -0.38
C SER A 190 -2.94 26.34 -0.32
N PRO A 191 -4.11 26.15 0.32
CA PRO A 191 -5.11 27.20 0.52
C PRO A 191 -4.52 28.50 1.12
N SER A 192 -3.48 28.38 1.95
CA SER A 192 -2.77 29.50 2.58
C SER A 192 -1.81 30.25 1.64
N SER A 193 -1.51 29.70 0.45
CA SER A 193 -0.70 30.35 -0.59
C SER A 193 -1.53 31.33 -1.42
N ALA A 194 -2.81 31.02 -1.63
CA ALA A 194 -3.72 31.85 -2.43
C ALA A 194 -3.98 33.22 -1.78
N VAL A 195 -4.12 33.26 -0.45
CA VAL A 195 -4.31 34.52 0.32
C VAL A 195 -3.07 35.42 0.27
N ARG A 196 -1.86 34.85 0.17
CA ARG A 196 -0.61 35.64 0.09
C ARG A 196 -0.34 36.25 -1.28
N ASN A 197 -0.94 35.72 -2.35
CA ASN A 197 -0.72 36.22 -3.71
C ASN A 197 -1.71 37.33 -4.12
N SER A 198 -2.84 37.48 -3.41
CA SER A 198 -3.79 38.58 -3.64
C SER A 198 -3.36 39.92 -3.03
N ASP A 199 -2.36 39.91 -2.12
CA ASP A 199 -1.90 41.10 -1.39
C ASP A 199 -0.63 41.76 -1.97
N ARG A 200 -0.16 41.36 -3.16
CA ARG A 200 0.91 42.11 -3.84
C ARG A 200 0.33 43.33 -4.55
N PRO A 201 0.59 44.58 -4.09
CA PRO A 201 0.19 45.75 -4.84
C PRO A 201 0.93 45.75 -6.19
N SER A 202 0.19 45.98 -7.27
CA SER A 202 0.74 46.22 -8.60
C SER A 202 1.67 47.42 -8.52
N SER A 203 2.98 47.20 -8.47
CA SER A 203 3.95 48.27 -8.61
C SER A 203 3.85 48.83 -10.02
N GLU A 204 3.21 49.99 -10.11
CA GLU A 204 3.04 50.80 -11.30
C GLU A 204 4.38 51.03 -12.02
N HIS A 205 4.35 50.88 -13.34
CA HIS A 205 5.31 51.47 -14.26
C HIS A 205 5.27 53.00 -14.15
N ARG A 206 6.36 53.61 -13.67
CA ARG A 206 6.85 54.98 -13.96
C ARG A 206 8.32 55.00 -13.54
N GLY A 207 9.30 55.44 -14.31
CA GLY A 207 9.39 56.01 -15.66
C GLY A 207 10.88 56.17 -15.98
#